data_AF-A0A926U5Z4-F1
#
_entry.id   AF-A0A926U5Z4-F1
#
_cell.length_a   1.000
_cell.length_b   1.000
_cell.length_c   1.000
_cell.angle_alpha   90.00
_cell.angle_beta   90.00
_cell.angle_gamma   90.00
#
_symmetry.space_group_name_H-M   'P 1'
#
loop_
_entity.id
_entity.type
_entity.pdbx_description
1 polymer ?
#
loop_
_entity_poly.entity_id
_entity_poly.type
_entity_poly.pdbx_seq_one_letter_code
_entity_poly.pdbx_strand_id
1 'polypeptide(L)'
;MVSAEAFNLDSLATSSYLDETGNLPAQLKGKIGTYAIFDQAQQLQYVGISRDIATSLLLHLVRVPERCYWVKAAIIERPSRTLLTEIKERWIAEKTPPGNGADLLLWEEPLNGTRYMTPEEQKAYEQAMNEGERDKVLKNVARRLEQEVQAKLEARGLGFSVRFDPKAKNQGILDLKV
;
A
#
# COMPACT_ATOMS: atom_id res chain seq x y z
N MET A 1 7.75 26.54 -11.01
CA MET A 1 6.28 26.70 -11.00
C MET A 1 5.72 25.31 -11.27
N VAL A 2 4.69 24.88 -10.55
CA VAL A 2 4.11 23.54 -10.77
C VAL A 2 3.23 23.62 -12.02
N SER A 3 3.39 22.65 -12.93
CA SER A 3 2.60 22.60 -14.17
C SER A 3 1.11 22.55 -13.83
N ALA A 4 0.28 23.29 -14.56
CA ALA A 4 -1.18 23.23 -14.42
C ALA A 4 -1.72 21.80 -14.62
N GLU A 5 -0.99 20.97 -15.36
CA GLU A 5 -1.27 19.54 -15.58
C GLU A 5 -1.27 18.73 -14.28
N ALA A 6 -0.49 19.15 -13.26
CA ALA A 6 -0.44 18.45 -11.98
C ALA A 6 -1.81 18.42 -11.27
N PHE A 7 -2.71 19.37 -11.57
CA PHE A 7 -4.03 19.45 -10.98
C PHE A 7 -5.09 18.61 -11.70
N ASN A 8 -4.82 18.16 -12.93
CA ASN A 8 -5.75 17.37 -13.72
C ASN A 8 -5.21 15.94 -13.86
N LEU A 9 -5.83 15.00 -13.14
CA LEU A 9 -5.41 13.61 -13.11
C LEU A 9 -5.46 12.94 -14.50
N ASP A 10 -6.40 13.34 -15.36
CA ASP A 10 -6.54 12.78 -16.70
C ASP A 10 -5.44 13.24 -17.66
N SER A 11 -4.83 14.39 -17.40
CA SER A 11 -3.70 14.90 -18.19
C SER A 11 -2.37 14.21 -17.90
N LEU A 12 -2.28 13.48 -16.79
CA LEU A 12 -1.05 12.81 -16.38
C LEU A 12 -0.83 11.48 -17.09
N ALA A 13 0.43 11.20 -17.41
CA ALA A 13 0.86 9.92 -17.97
C ALA A 13 0.57 8.77 -16.99
N THR A 14 -0.07 7.73 -17.51
CA THR A 14 -0.28 6.46 -16.79
C THR A 14 0.95 5.58 -16.93
N SER A 15 1.37 4.96 -15.84
CA SER A 15 2.40 3.92 -15.83
C SER A 15 1.89 2.65 -15.18
N SER A 16 2.40 1.49 -15.61
CA SER A 16 2.15 0.22 -14.93
C SER A 16 2.69 0.28 -13.50
N TYR A 17 1.98 -0.35 -12.57
CA TYR A 17 2.41 -0.39 -11.17
C TYR A 17 3.65 -1.25 -10.97
N LEU A 18 3.70 -2.37 -11.69
CA LEU A 18 4.90 -3.19 -11.87
C LEU A 18 5.24 -3.16 -13.36
N ASP A 19 6.49 -2.89 -13.68
CA ASP A 19 6.99 -2.97 -15.05
C ASP A 19 7.12 -4.44 -15.53
N GLU A 20 7.55 -4.62 -16.77
CA GLU A 20 7.76 -5.95 -17.38
C GLU A 20 8.79 -6.82 -16.65
N THR A 21 9.64 -6.23 -15.80
CA THR A 21 10.61 -6.92 -14.96
C THR A 21 10.12 -7.15 -13.53
N GLY A 22 8.89 -6.76 -13.23
CA GLY A 22 8.30 -6.89 -11.90
C GLY A 22 8.74 -5.84 -10.91
N ASN A 23 9.32 -4.73 -11.36
CA ASN A 23 9.82 -3.65 -10.50
C ASN A 23 8.83 -2.49 -10.42
N LEU A 24 8.86 -1.76 -9.29
CA LEU A 24 8.13 -0.49 -9.18
C LEU A 24 8.73 0.55 -10.13
N PRO A 25 7.96 1.57 -10.57
CA PRO A 25 8.43 2.52 -11.57
C PRO A 25 9.64 3.30 -11.05
N ALA A 26 10.81 3.05 -11.66
CA ALA A 26 12.09 3.58 -11.19
C ALA A 26 12.12 5.12 -11.14
N GLN A 27 11.38 5.77 -12.04
CA GLN A 27 11.25 7.23 -12.08
C GLN A 27 10.57 7.84 -10.84
N LEU A 28 9.85 7.04 -10.05
CA LEU A 28 9.16 7.48 -8.82
C LEU A 28 10.00 7.31 -7.55
N LYS A 29 11.16 6.64 -7.65
CA LYS A 29 12.04 6.40 -6.51
C LYS A 29 12.63 7.71 -5.97
N GLY A 30 12.45 7.96 -4.67
CA GLY A 30 12.93 9.17 -4.00
C GLY A 30 12.24 10.45 -4.45
N LYS A 31 11.11 10.34 -5.18
CA LYS A 31 10.35 11.49 -5.65
C LYS A 31 9.29 11.88 -4.64
N ILE A 32 9.17 13.19 -4.43
CA ILE A 32 8.14 13.82 -3.61
C ILE A 32 6.98 14.20 -4.54
N GLY A 33 5.74 13.93 -4.14
CA GLY A 33 4.58 14.27 -4.97
C GLY A 33 3.27 13.68 -4.49
N THR A 34 2.24 13.91 -5.30
CA THR A 34 0.92 13.31 -5.17
C THR A 34 0.78 12.20 -6.20
N TYR A 35 0.23 11.06 -5.81
CA TYR A 35 0.09 9.89 -6.68
C TYR A 35 -1.30 9.29 -6.55
N ALA A 36 -1.76 8.66 -7.64
CA ALA A 36 -3.03 8.00 -7.76
C ALA A 36 -2.81 6.56 -8.21
N ILE A 37 -3.48 5.61 -7.55
CA ILE A 37 -3.41 4.18 -7.81
C ILE A 37 -4.73 3.72 -8.42
N PHE A 38 -4.65 2.88 -9.44
CA PHE A 38 -5.78 2.33 -10.14
C PHE A 38 -5.74 0.81 -10.19
N ASP A 39 -6.91 0.19 -10.20
CA ASP A 39 -7.06 -1.26 -10.38
C ASP A 39 -6.88 -1.70 -11.84
N GLN A 40 -7.03 -3.00 -12.11
CA GLN A 40 -6.82 -3.56 -13.44
C GLN A 40 -7.72 -2.91 -14.52
N ALA A 41 -8.95 -2.52 -14.14
CA ALA A 41 -9.93 -1.86 -15.00
C ALA A 41 -9.71 -0.33 -15.08
N GLN A 42 -8.56 0.16 -14.64
CA GLN A 42 -8.20 1.57 -14.58
C GLN A 42 -9.20 2.42 -13.77
N GLN A 43 -9.88 1.83 -12.78
CA GLN A 43 -10.69 2.60 -11.85
C GLN A 43 -9.82 3.15 -10.73
N LEU A 44 -10.01 4.42 -10.37
CA LEU A 44 -9.27 5.07 -9.30
C LEU A 44 -9.58 4.40 -7.96
N GLN A 45 -8.53 3.93 -7.28
CA GLN A 45 -8.63 3.17 -6.03
C GLN A 45 -8.09 3.95 -4.83
N TYR A 46 -7.08 4.80 -5.02
CA TYR A 46 -6.47 5.58 -3.93
C TYR A 46 -5.69 6.78 -4.45
N VAL A 47 -5.66 7.87 -3.69
CA VAL A 47 -4.83 9.07 -3.89
C VAL A 47 -4.06 9.37 -2.60
N GLY A 48 -2.74 9.53 -2.73
CA GLY A 48 -1.85 9.81 -1.61
C GLY A 48 -0.82 10.89 -1.91
N ILE A 49 -0.19 11.40 -0.85
CA ILE A 49 0.99 12.26 -0.91
C ILE A 49 2.17 11.49 -0.35
N SER A 50 3.36 11.67 -0.89
CA SER A 50 4.56 11.03 -0.36
C SER A 50 5.81 11.87 -0.54
N ARG A 51 6.79 11.65 0.34
CA ARG A 51 8.17 12.12 0.17
C ARG A 51 9.04 11.13 -0.61
N ASP A 52 8.59 9.90 -0.73
CA ASP A 52 9.17 8.88 -1.61
C ASP A 52 8.02 8.01 -2.13
N ILE A 53 7.55 8.35 -3.34
CA ILE A 53 6.39 7.70 -3.94
C ILE A 53 6.64 6.19 -4.06
N ALA A 54 7.82 5.74 -4.49
CA ALA A 54 8.10 4.30 -4.63
C ALA A 54 7.97 3.55 -3.29
N THR A 55 8.42 4.14 -2.18
CA THR A 55 8.24 3.55 -0.85
C THR A 55 6.76 3.43 -0.47
N SER A 56 5.96 4.46 -0.75
CA SER A 56 4.50 4.38 -0.52
C SER A 56 3.82 3.34 -1.40
N LEU A 57 4.20 3.24 -2.68
CA LEU A 57 3.68 2.20 -3.57
C LEU A 57 4.02 0.81 -3.02
N LEU A 58 5.25 0.58 -2.56
CA LEU A 58 5.59 -0.72 -1.98
C LEU A 58 4.70 -1.10 -0.78
N LEU A 59 4.41 -0.14 0.10
CA LEU A 59 3.51 -0.36 1.24
C LEU A 59 2.09 -0.72 0.78
N HIS A 60 1.54 0.02 -0.19
CA HIS A 60 0.20 -0.26 -0.75
C HIS A 60 0.14 -1.61 -1.44
N LEU A 61 1.18 -1.95 -2.21
CA LEU A 61 1.27 -3.22 -2.91
C LEU A 61 1.24 -4.42 -1.95
N VAL A 62 1.85 -4.28 -0.78
CA VAL A 62 1.85 -5.31 0.26
C VAL A 62 0.49 -5.42 0.94
N ARG A 63 -0.22 -4.31 1.11
CA ARG A 63 -1.51 -4.26 1.83
C ARG A 63 -2.69 -4.69 0.96
N VAL A 64 -2.72 -4.23 -0.30
CA VAL A 64 -3.83 -4.41 -1.25
C VAL A 64 -3.31 -4.71 -2.67
N PRO A 65 -2.56 -5.80 -2.89
CA PRO A 65 -1.92 -6.12 -4.17
C PRO A 65 -2.91 -6.21 -5.34
N GLU A 66 -4.14 -6.66 -5.08
CA GLU A 66 -5.21 -6.78 -6.06
C GLU A 66 -5.81 -5.44 -6.52
N ARG A 67 -5.41 -4.32 -5.92
CA ARG A 67 -5.88 -2.98 -6.31
C ARG A 67 -4.78 -2.10 -6.93
N CYS A 68 -3.59 -2.65 -7.09
CA CYS A 68 -2.39 -1.93 -7.49
C CYS A 68 -1.95 -2.33 -8.90
N TYR A 69 -2.53 -1.75 -9.96
CA TYR A 69 -2.22 -2.10 -11.36
C TYR A 69 -1.65 -0.95 -12.18
N TRP A 70 -2.12 0.27 -11.94
CA TRP A 70 -1.60 1.46 -12.61
C TRP A 70 -1.35 2.57 -11.61
N VAL A 71 -0.43 3.46 -11.98
CA VAL A 71 -0.11 4.65 -11.20
C VAL A 71 0.04 5.87 -12.10
N LYS A 72 -0.53 6.98 -11.65
CA LYS A 72 -0.27 8.34 -12.14
C LYS A 72 0.34 9.14 -11.01
N ALA A 73 1.28 10.04 -11.31
CA ALA A 73 1.94 10.84 -10.28
C ALA A 73 2.25 12.26 -10.77
N ALA A 74 2.02 13.23 -9.90
CA ALA A 74 2.50 14.60 -10.02
C ALA A 74 3.75 14.75 -9.14
N ILE A 75 4.92 14.73 -9.76
CA ILE A 75 6.21 14.92 -9.09
C ILE A 75 6.44 16.42 -8.86
N ILE A 76 6.77 16.81 -7.62
CA ILE A 76 6.92 18.21 -7.23
C ILE A 76 8.36 18.48 -6.78
N GLU A 77 9.10 19.27 -7.55
CA GLU A 77 10.50 19.62 -7.24
C GLU A 77 10.64 20.51 -6.00
N ARG A 78 9.69 21.43 -5.80
CA ARG A 78 9.64 22.34 -4.64
C ARG A 78 8.37 22.06 -3.84
N PRO A 79 8.37 20.99 -3.03
CA PRO A 79 7.16 20.55 -2.35
C PRO A 79 6.75 21.56 -1.28
N SER A 80 5.47 21.91 -1.26
CA SER A 80 4.82 22.50 -0.10
C SER A 80 3.67 21.59 0.31
N ARG A 81 3.44 21.46 1.62
CA ARG A 81 2.33 20.64 2.13
C ARG A 81 1.00 21.12 1.55
N THR A 82 0.80 22.44 1.48
CA THR A 82 -0.41 23.05 0.92
C THR A 82 -0.65 22.60 -0.52
N LEU A 83 0.36 22.70 -1.39
CA LEU A 83 0.23 22.31 -2.79
C LEU A 83 -0.06 20.80 -2.96
N LEU A 84 0.68 19.95 -2.23
CA LEU A 84 0.48 18.50 -2.30
C LEU A 84 -0.94 18.12 -1.86
N THR A 85 -1.43 18.73 -0.79
CA THR A 85 -2.80 18.56 -0.29
C THR A 85 -3.82 19.06 -1.30
N GLU A 86 -3.62 20.23 -1.90
CA GLU A 86 -4.54 20.80 -2.89
C GLU A 86 -4.70 19.90 -4.12
N ILE A 87 -3.59 19.36 -4.64
CA ILE A 87 -3.62 18.40 -5.76
C ILE A 87 -4.39 17.13 -5.35
N LYS A 88 -4.08 16.57 -4.16
CA LYS A 88 -4.77 15.38 -3.64
C LYS A 88 -6.28 15.60 -3.52
N GLU A 89 -6.68 16.70 -2.87
CA GLU A 89 -8.08 17.04 -2.64
C GLU A 89 -8.83 17.22 -3.96
N ARG A 90 -8.20 17.86 -4.95
CA ARG A 90 -8.80 18.04 -6.27
C ARG A 90 -9.07 16.70 -6.98
N TRP A 91 -8.10 15.79 -6.99
CA TRP A 91 -8.29 14.47 -7.61
C TRP A 91 -9.37 13.64 -6.89
N ILE A 92 -9.45 13.73 -5.55
CA ILE A 92 -10.49 13.04 -4.78
C ILE A 92 -11.86 13.64 -5.04
N ALA A 93 -11.97 14.98 -5.19
CA ALA A 93 -13.24 15.66 -5.42
C ALA A 93 -13.90 15.30 -6.76
N GLU A 94 -13.10 14.98 -7.79
CA GLU A 94 -13.62 14.53 -9.08
C GLU A 94 -14.31 13.15 -8.97
N LYS A 95 -13.70 12.23 -8.22
CA LYS A 95 -14.27 10.90 -7.93
C LYS A 95 -13.63 10.34 -6.67
N THR A 96 -14.36 10.32 -5.55
CA THR A 96 -13.84 9.77 -4.29
C THR A 96 -13.58 8.28 -4.45
N PRO A 97 -12.31 7.84 -4.38
CA PRO A 97 -12.02 6.42 -4.52
C PRO A 97 -12.22 5.68 -3.20
N PRO A 98 -12.46 4.36 -3.23
CA PRO A 98 -12.71 3.57 -2.02
C PRO A 98 -11.61 3.72 -0.96
N GLY A 99 -10.34 3.75 -1.39
CA GLY A 99 -9.19 3.89 -0.50
C GLY A 99 -9.00 5.27 0.13
N ASN A 100 -9.76 6.29 -0.29
CA ASN A 100 -9.86 7.56 0.44
C ASN A 100 -11.22 7.71 1.15
N GLY A 101 -11.99 6.63 1.27
CA GLY A 101 -13.29 6.56 1.94
C GLY A 101 -13.41 5.29 2.77
N ALA A 102 -14.37 4.42 2.41
CA ALA A 102 -14.72 3.24 3.20
C ALA A 102 -13.54 2.27 3.44
N ASP A 103 -12.60 2.19 2.50
CA ASP A 103 -11.48 1.26 2.56
C ASP A 103 -10.19 1.90 3.09
N LEU A 104 -10.22 3.14 3.60
CA LEU A 104 -9.02 3.91 4.00
C LEU A 104 -8.05 3.11 4.88
N LEU A 105 -8.57 2.36 5.85
CA LEU A 105 -7.74 1.57 6.77
C LEU A 105 -6.99 0.43 6.07
N LEU A 106 -7.52 -0.12 4.97
CA LEU A 106 -6.82 -1.14 4.17
C LEU A 106 -5.56 -0.56 3.50
N TRP A 107 -5.56 0.73 3.18
CA TRP A 107 -4.45 1.40 2.50
C TRP A 107 -3.45 1.99 3.47
N GLU A 108 -3.90 2.59 4.58
CA GLU A 108 -3.04 3.35 5.49
C GLU A 108 -2.46 2.52 6.64
N GLU A 109 -3.16 1.47 7.11
CA GLU A 109 -2.69 0.68 8.25
C GLU A 109 -1.86 -0.54 7.82
N PRO A 110 -0.89 -0.96 8.65
CA PRO A 110 -0.28 -2.28 8.54
C PRO A 110 -1.31 -3.40 8.63
N LEU A 111 -0.98 -4.56 8.04
CA LEU A 111 -1.84 -5.73 8.12
C LEU A 111 -1.82 -6.28 9.56
N ASN A 112 -2.90 -6.03 10.29
CA ASN A 112 -3.07 -6.52 11.66
C ASN A 112 -3.65 -7.93 11.65
N GLY A 113 -2.86 -8.91 12.07
CA GLY A 113 -3.22 -10.33 12.05
C GLY A 113 -4.51 -10.67 12.78
N THR A 114 -4.89 -9.90 13.80
CA THR A 114 -6.18 -10.10 14.51
C THR A 114 -7.40 -9.97 13.59
N ARG A 115 -7.29 -9.20 12.49
CA ARG A 115 -8.36 -9.03 11.51
C ARG A 115 -8.41 -10.13 10.46
N TYR A 116 -7.39 -10.99 10.41
CA TYR A 116 -7.21 -12.01 9.37
C TYR A 116 -7.01 -13.41 9.95
N MET A 117 -7.36 -13.62 11.22
CA MET A 117 -7.32 -14.94 11.83
C MET A 117 -8.34 -15.86 11.14
N THR A 118 -7.91 -17.09 10.88
CA THR A 118 -8.82 -18.19 10.57
C THR A 118 -9.64 -18.58 11.81
N PRO A 119 -10.77 -19.30 11.65
CA PRO A 119 -11.54 -19.79 12.80
C PRO A 119 -10.69 -20.62 13.79
N GLU A 120 -9.75 -21.41 13.28
CA GLU A 120 -8.85 -22.24 14.08
C GLU A 120 -7.86 -21.39 14.88
N GLU A 121 -7.27 -20.37 14.26
CA GLU A 121 -6.35 -19.44 14.93
C GLU A 121 -7.06 -18.56 15.95
N GLN A 122 -8.27 -18.10 15.63
CA GLN A 122 -9.12 -17.34 16.54
C GLN A 122 -9.41 -18.17 17.81
N LYS A 123 -9.82 -19.43 17.62
CA LYS A 123 -10.04 -20.36 18.73
C LYS A 123 -8.77 -20.59 19.54
N ALA A 124 -7.61 -20.77 18.90
CA ALA A 124 -6.34 -20.92 19.60
C ALA A 124 -5.95 -19.67 20.40
N TYR A 125 -6.24 -18.48 19.87
CA TYR A 125 -6.01 -17.21 20.56
C TYR A 125 -6.91 -17.05 21.80
N GLU A 126 -8.18 -17.42 21.68
CA GLU A 126 -9.17 -17.37 22.77
C GLU A 126 -8.87 -18.39 23.87
N GLN A 127 -8.39 -19.58 23.51
CA GLN A 127 -8.06 -20.67 24.43
C GLN A 127 -6.69 -20.53 25.09
N ALA A 128 -5.87 -19.57 24.66
CA ALA A 128 -4.56 -19.31 25.24
C ALA A 128 -4.66 -18.93 26.73
N MET A 129 -3.86 -19.60 27.56
CA MET A 129 -3.92 -19.46 29.02
C MET A 129 -3.15 -18.24 29.54
N ASN A 130 -2.25 -17.69 28.72
CA ASN A 130 -1.40 -16.56 29.08
C ASN A 130 -1.06 -15.72 27.83
N GLU A 131 -0.48 -14.55 28.07
CA GLU A 131 -0.08 -13.60 27.02
C GLU A 131 0.98 -14.19 26.07
N GLY A 132 1.94 -14.97 26.58
CA GLY A 132 2.98 -15.59 25.74
C GLY A 132 2.42 -16.59 24.73
N GLU A 133 1.37 -17.33 25.08
CA GLU A 133 0.64 -18.20 24.16
C GLU A 133 -0.12 -17.39 23.09
N ARG A 134 -0.75 -16.27 23.48
CA ARG A 134 -1.42 -15.35 22.54
C ARG A 134 -0.43 -14.74 21.55
N ASP A 135 0.73 -14.30 22.03
CA ASP A 135 1.81 -13.75 21.19
C ASP A 135 2.31 -14.80 20.19
N LYS A 136 2.41 -16.07 20.61
CA LYS A 136 2.78 -17.17 19.71
C LYS A 136 1.74 -17.37 18.60
N VAL A 137 0.45 -17.30 18.93
CA VAL A 137 -0.63 -17.37 17.92
C VAL A 137 -0.54 -16.19 16.96
N LEU A 138 -0.45 -14.96 17.47
CA LEU A 138 -0.32 -13.75 16.66
C LEU A 138 0.88 -13.79 15.71
N LYS A 139 2.03 -14.26 16.21
CA LYS A 139 3.24 -14.41 15.40
C LYS A 139 3.09 -15.44 14.29
N ASN A 140 2.36 -16.53 14.53
CA ASN A 140 2.08 -17.53 13.51
C ASN A 140 1.11 -17.00 12.45
N VAL A 141 0.07 -16.26 12.87
CA VAL A 141 -0.85 -15.57 11.97
C VAL A 141 -0.08 -14.60 11.06
N ALA A 142 0.80 -13.76 11.62
CA ALA A 142 1.59 -12.82 10.83
C ALA A 142 2.51 -13.52 9.80
N ARG A 143 3.09 -14.68 10.15
CA ARG A 143 3.89 -15.48 9.22
C ARG A 143 3.06 -16.13 8.10
N ARG A 144 1.84 -16.58 8.40
CA ARG A 144 0.92 -17.08 7.38
C ARG A 144 0.53 -15.96 6.42
N LEU A 145 0.16 -14.79 6.94
CA LEU A 145 -0.16 -13.63 6.11
C LEU A 145 1.02 -13.21 5.25
N GLU A 146 2.24 -13.25 5.78
CA GLU A 146 3.46 -12.99 5.00
C GLU A 146 3.56 -13.94 3.80
N GLN A 147 3.32 -15.24 3.99
CA GLN A 147 3.33 -16.24 2.92
C GLN A 147 2.22 -15.98 1.89
N GLU A 148 1.00 -15.67 2.35
CA GLU A 148 -0.13 -15.36 1.47
C GLU A 148 0.11 -14.10 0.63
N VAL A 149 0.61 -13.04 1.24
CA VAL A 149 0.98 -11.80 0.55
C VAL A 149 2.10 -12.07 -0.44
N GLN A 150 3.16 -12.76 -0.02
CA GLN A 150 4.29 -13.09 -0.90
C GLN A 150 3.83 -13.89 -2.12
N ALA A 151 2.95 -14.89 -1.94
CA ALA A 151 2.39 -15.66 -3.05
C ALA A 151 1.55 -14.80 -4.00
N LYS A 152 0.75 -13.85 -3.50
CA LYS A 152 0.01 -12.90 -4.34
C LYS A 152 0.94 -11.98 -5.12
N LEU A 153 2.03 -11.51 -4.50
CA LEU A 153 3.02 -10.66 -5.14
C LEU A 153 3.79 -11.40 -6.24
N GLU A 154 4.18 -12.65 -5.98
CA GLU A 154 4.81 -13.52 -6.98
C GLU A 154 3.88 -13.81 -8.15
N ALA A 155 2.61 -14.10 -7.89
CA ALA A 155 1.59 -14.27 -8.94
C ALA A 155 1.37 -12.99 -9.75
N ARG A 156 1.61 -11.81 -9.15
CA ARG A 156 1.61 -10.50 -9.82
C ARG A 156 2.90 -10.20 -10.59
N GLY A 157 3.89 -11.09 -10.54
CA GLY A 157 5.16 -10.97 -11.25
C GLY A 157 6.20 -10.12 -10.52
N LEU A 158 6.15 -9.97 -9.19
CA LEU A 158 7.11 -9.17 -8.44
C LEU A 158 8.56 -9.65 -8.67
N GLY A 159 9.42 -8.74 -9.10
CA GLY A 159 10.81 -9.02 -9.50
C GLY A 159 11.85 -8.90 -8.39
N PHE A 160 11.42 -8.56 -7.17
CA PHE A 160 12.32 -8.35 -6.02
C PHE A 160 11.73 -8.91 -4.72
N SER A 161 12.60 -9.14 -3.73
CA SER A 161 12.19 -9.64 -2.42
C SER A 161 11.72 -8.51 -1.51
N VAL A 162 10.56 -8.71 -0.87
CA VAL A 162 10.02 -7.80 0.15
C VAL A 162 10.56 -8.16 1.53
N ARG A 163 11.04 -7.17 2.28
CA ARG A 163 11.56 -7.37 3.64
C ARG A 163 10.57 -6.86 4.69
N PHE A 164 9.87 -7.80 5.33
CA PHE A 164 8.96 -7.52 6.44
C PHE A 164 9.73 -7.32 7.75
N ASP A 165 9.21 -6.46 8.65
CA ASP A 165 9.80 -6.22 9.97
C ASP A 165 9.60 -7.44 10.89
N PRO A 166 10.67 -8.14 11.30
CA PRO A 166 10.55 -9.26 12.24
C PRO A 166 10.02 -8.87 13.61
N LYS A 167 10.21 -7.62 14.04
CA LYS A 167 9.72 -7.14 15.35
C LYS A 167 8.21 -6.94 15.33
N ALA A 168 7.68 -6.29 14.29
CA ALA A 168 6.23 -6.13 14.08
C ALA A 168 5.50 -7.48 14.08
N LYS A 169 6.11 -8.52 13.46
CA LYS A 169 5.54 -9.88 13.44
C LYS A 169 5.33 -10.47 14.84
N ASN A 170 6.13 -10.10 15.84
CA ASN A 170 5.91 -10.58 17.21
C ASN A 170 4.63 -10.01 17.85
N GLN A 171 4.10 -8.90 17.31
CA GLN A 171 2.86 -8.26 17.75
C GLN A 171 1.67 -8.66 16.87
N GLY A 172 1.84 -9.66 15.99
CA GLY A 172 0.84 -10.04 15.00
C GLY A 172 0.66 -9.05 13.87
N ILE A 173 1.60 -8.10 13.69
CA ILE A 173 1.53 -7.08 12.65
C ILE A 173 2.46 -7.48 11.51
N LEU A 174 1.96 -7.41 10.27
CA LEU A 174 2.77 -7.54 9.08
C LEU A 174 2.95 -6.15 8.45
N ASP A 175 4.17 -5.63 8.56
CA ASP A 175 4.57 -4.34 8.00
C ASP A 175 5.98 -4.40 7.42
N LEU A 176 6.36 -3.38 6.67
CA LEU A 176 7.68 -3.25 6.09
C LEU A 176 8.62 -2.48 7.01
N LYS A 177 9.90 -2.84 6.93
CA LYS A 177 10.97 -2.04 7.52
C LYS A 177 11.34 -0.91 6.56
N VAL A 178 10.59 0.20 6.61
CA VAL A 178 10.85 1.43 5.84
C VAL A 178 11.82 2.37 6.53
#